data_AF-A0A1A9RQW7-F1
#
_entry.id   AF-A0A1A9RQW7-F1
#
_cell.length_a   1.000
_cell.length_b   1.000
_cell.length_c   1.000
_cell.angle_alpha   90.00
_cell.angle_beta   90.00
_cell.angle_gamma   90.00
#
_symmetry.space_group_name_H-M   'P 1'
#
loop_
_entity.id
_entity.type
_entity.pdbx_description
1 polymer ?
#
loop_
_entity_poly.entity_id
_entity_poly.type
_entity_poly.pdbx_seq_one_letter_code
_entity_poly.pdbx_strand_id
1 'polypeptide(L)'
;MTKLHTLLILLLAAPFARADISFVSPMSPAECKHAVIDSMEMYVDGHYCEKGDTEQTRRQAMIGWYAIGELNSKSGNEEFNRCTLTPEQRQELSDLTKHYEAIMRSPERLQQFCTPDNRARIAPLYPRYMRLLQEMENIRNRRSEYP
;
A
#
# COMPACT_ATOMS: atom_id res chain seq x y z
N MET A 1 33.71 -23.52 9.93
CA MET A 1 32.37 -23.76 9.36
C MET A 1 31.24 -23.00 10.09
N THR A 2 31.52 -22.30 11.20
CA THR A 2 30.53 -21.53 11.96
C THR A 2 30.16 -20.18 11.34
N LYS A 3 31.09 -19.47 10.68
CA LYS A 3 30.84 -18.14 10.08
C LYS A 3 29.81 -18.11 8.95
N LEU A 4 29.73 -19.16 8.13
CA LEU A 4 28.80 -19.20 7.00
C LEU A 4 27.35 -19.42 7.48
N HIS A 5 27.17 -20.18 8.56
CA HIS A 5 25.85 -20.43 9.13
C HIS A 5 25.30 -19.19 9.85
N THR A 6 26.16 -18.39 10.49
CA THR A 6 25.74 -17.11 11.11
C THR A 6 25.29 -16.09 10.07
N LEU A 7 25.94 -16.04 8.90
CA LEU A 7 25.54 -15.19 7.77
C LEU A 7 24.21 -15.63 7.15
N LEU A 8 23.99 -16.94 7.01
CA LEU A 8 22.73 -17.49 6.50
C LEU A 8 21.56 -17.20 7.45
N ILE A 9 21.79 -17.30 8.77
CA ILE A 9 20.78 -16.99 9.79
C ILE A 9 20.47 -15.49 9.84
N LEU A 10 21.45 -14.60 9.65
CA LEU A 10 21.22 -13.16 9.53
C LEU A 10 20.39 -12.77 8.28
N LEU A 11 20.55 -13.51 7.18
CA LEU A 11 19.73 -13.33 5.96
C LEU A 11 18.31 -13.89 6.12
N LEU A 12 18.13 -14.93 6.94
CA LEU A 12 16.83 -15.54 7.23
C LEU A 12 16.07 -14.85 8.38
N ALA A 13 16.78 -14.07 9.21
CA ALA A 13 16.25 -13.33 10.36
C ALA A 13 16.21 -11.82 10.12
N ALA A 14 16.05 -11.38 8.88
CA ALA A 14 15.32 -10.15 8.62
C ALA A 14 13.83 -10.53 8.62
N PRO A 15 13.15 -10.56 9.78
CA PRO A 15 11.70 -10.64 9.74
C PRO A 15 11.29 -9.44 8.91
N PHE A 16 10.64 -9.67 7.76
CA PHE A 16 9.78 -8.74 7.05
C PHE A 16 9.84 -7.35 7.68
N ALA A 17 10.91 -6.60 7.41
CA ALA A 17 11.00 -5.22 7.88
C ALA A 17 9.95 -4.55 7.02
N ARG A 18 8.70 -4.60 7.50
CA ARG A 18 7.52 -4.11 6.81
C ARG A 18 7.90 -2.66 6.54
N ALA A 19 8.08 -2.33 5.27
CA ALA A 19 8.55 -1.02 4.84
C ALA A 19 7.89 0.05 5.70
N ASP A 20 8.65 1.02 6.22
CA ASP A 20 8.12 1.98 7.19
C ASP A 20 7.27 3.02 6.46
N ILE A 21 6.07 2.59 6.05
CA ILE A 21 5.15 3.37 5.23
C ILE A 21 4.59 4.49 6.10
N SER A 22 4.71 5.72 5.61
CA SER A 22 4.16 6.92 6.22
C SER A 22 3.42 7.77 5.20
N PHE A 23 2.28 8.33 5.59
CA PHE A 23 1.57 9.36 4.82
C PHE A 23 1.86 10.77 5.32
N VAL A 24 2.76 10.92 6.31
CA VAL A 24 3.05 12.20 6.96
C VAL A 24 4.54 12.54 6.99
N SER A 25 5.36 11.69 6.39
CA SER A 25 6.80 11.85 6.33
C SER A 25 7.33 11.36 4.97
N PRO A 26 8.52 11.84 4.55
CA PRO A 26 9.18 11.33 3.37
C PRO A 26 9.46 9.83 3.48
N MET A 27 9.23 9.11 2.39
CA MET A 27 9.53 7.70 2.21
C MET A 27 10.64 7.53 1.17
N SER A 28 11.43 6.48 1.33
CA SER A 28 12.35 6.02 0.29
C SER A 28 11.58 5.54 -0.96
N PRO A 29 12.23 5.47 -2.14
CA PRO A 29 11.59 4.94 -3.33
C PRO A 29 11.04 3.51 -3.17
N ALA A 30 11.72 2.67 -2.37
CA ALA A 30 11.28 1.32 -2.08
C ALA A 30 10.03 1.28 -1.18
N GLU A 31 9.95 2.19 -0.21
CA GLU A 31 8.76 2.36 0.63
C GLU A 31 7.59 2.89 -0.19
N CYS A 32 7.80 3.89 -1.05
CA CYS A 32 6.77 4.38 -1.97
C CYS A 32 6.22 3.29 -2.88
N LYS A 33 7.11 2.46 -3.46
CA LYS A 33 6.70 1.31 -4.26
C LYS A 33 5.86 0.32 -3.47
N HIS A 34 6.31 -0.06 -2.27
CA HIS A 34 5.53 -0.93 -1.40
C HIS A 34 4.19 -0.32 -1.00
N ALA A 35 4.14 1.00 -0.76
CA ALA A 35 2.91 1.68 -0.44
C ALA A 35 1.88 1.57 -1.56
N VAL A 36 2.31 1.70 -2.82
CA VAL A 36 1.45 1.53 -3.99
C VAL A 36 0.98 0.07 -4.12
N ILE A 37 1.88 -0.91 -3.94
CA ILE A 37 1.53 -2.34 -3.95
C ILE A 37 0.44 -2.63 -2.92
N ASP A 38 0.71 -2.33 -1.64
CA ASP A 38 -0.23 -2.58 -0.54
C ASP A 38 -1.58 -1.91 -0.79
N SER A 39 -1.58 -0.66 -1.29
CA SER A 39 -2.81 0.11 -1.56
C SER A 39 -3.62 -0.47 -2.72
N MET A 40 -2.95 -0.86 -3.81
CA MET A 40 -3.58 -1.52 -4.96
C MET A 40 -4.16 -2.88 -4.57
N GLU A 41 -3.43 -3.68 -3.81
CA GLU A 41 -3.90 -5.00 -3.38
C GLU A 41 -5.10 -4.91 -2.45
N MET A 42 -5.08 -3.99 -1.48
CA MET A 42 -6.24 -3.72 -0.62
C MET A 42 -7.45 -3.25 -1.43
N TYR A 43 -7.26 -2.42 -2.45
CA TYR A 43 -8.34 -1.96 -3.32
C TYR A 43 -8.92 -3.12 -4.15
N VAL A 44 -8.06 -3.92 -4.78
CA VAL A 44 -8.51 -5.08 -5.57
C VAL A 44 -9.24 -6.10 -4.68
N ASP A 45 -8.68 -6.44 -3.51
CA ASP A 45 -9.32 -7.37 -2.57
C ASP A 45 -10.68 -6.85 -2.08
N GLY A 46 -10.69 -5.61 -1.57
CA GLY A 46 -11.88 -5.03 -0.95
C GLY A 46 -13.00 -4.74 -1.94
N HIS A 47 -12.67 -4.42 -3.20
CA HIS A 47 -13.66 -4.08 -4.21
C HIS A 47 -14.12 -5.27 -5.07
N TYR A 48 -13.26 -6.27 -5.29
CA TYR A 48 -13.55 -7.34 -6.26
C TYR A 48 -13.51 -8.77 -5.68
N CYS A 49 -12.72 -9.03 -4.64
CA CYS A 49 -12.56 -10.38 -4.11
C CYS A 49 -13.56 -10.71 -3.01
N GLU A 50 -13.87 -9.73 -2.17
CA GLU A 50 -14.88 -9.86 -1.15
C GLU A 50 -16.28 -9.77 -1.76
N LYS A 51 -17.13 -10.75 -1.48
CA LYS A 51 -18.46 -10.91 -2.10
C LYS A 51 -19.60 -10.48 -1.18
N GLY A 52 -19.32 -10.29 0.10
CA GLY A 52 -20.28 -9.72 1.05
C GLY A 52 -20.38 -8.20 0.88
N ASP A 53 -21.59 -7.68 0.65
CA ASP A 53 -21.84 -6.24 0.75
C ASP A 53 -22.15 -5.87 2.20
N THR A 54 -21.11 -5.62 2.99
CA THR A 54 -21.21 -5.23 4.40
C THR A 54 -20.50 -3.89 4.61
N GLU A 55 -20.77 -3.22 5.74
CA GLU A 55 -20.08 -1.97 6.10
C GLU A 55 -18.56 -2.17 6.16
N GLN A 56 -18.11 -3.32 6.67
CA GLN A 56 -16.69 -3.67 6.73
C GLN A 56 -16.06 -3.75 5.33
N THR A 57 -16.74 -4.35 4.35
CA THR A 57 -16.16 -4.59 3.02
C THR A 57 -16.13 -3.29 2.21
N ARG A 58 -17.15 -2.45 2.35
CA ARG A 58 -17.13 -1.07 1.83
C ARG A 58 -15.98 -0.27 2.45
N ARG A 59 -15.78 -0.37 3.76
CA ARG A 59 -14.69 0.31 4.47
C ARG A 59 -13.32 -0.16 3.99
N GLN A 60 -13.13 -1.45 3.79
CA GLN A 60 -11.90 -2.02 3.24
C GLN A 60 -11.58 -1.48 1.85
N ALA A 61 -12.57 -1.46 0.94
CA ALA A 61 -12.42 -0.88 -0.39
C ALA A 61 -12.04 0.62 -0.33
N MET A 62 -12.68 1.39 0.57
CA MET A 62 -12.37 2.81 0.76
C MET A 62 -10.95 3.05 1.27
N ILE A 63 -10.42 2.21 2.17
CA ILE A 63 -9.05 2.34 2.68
C ILE A 63 -8.03 2.22 1.55
N GLY A 64 -8.16 1.18 0.71
CA GLY A 64 -7.27 0.99 -0.44
C GLY A 64 -7.38 2.14 -1.45
N TRP A 65 -8.62 2.53 -1.78
CA TRP A 65 -8.87 3.65 -2.70
C TRP A 65 -8.28 4.97 -2.21
N TYR A 66 -8.48 5.30 -0.92
CA TYR A 66 -7.99 6.56 -0.35
C TYR A 66 -6.45 6.59 -0.32
N ALA A 67 -5.82 5.49 0.05
CA ALA A 67 -4.37 5.36 0.02
C ALA A 67 -3.78 5.55 -1.39
N ILE A 68 -4.39 4.93 -2.42
CA ILE A 68 -3.99 5.14 -3.82
C ILE A 68 -4.12 6.62 -4.21
N GLY A 69 -5.24 7.25 -3.85
CA GLY A 69 -5.50 8.66 -4.13
C GLY A 69 -4.44 9.58 -3.52
N GLU A 70 -4.06 9.35 -2.27
CA GLU A 70 -3.03 10.12 -1.58
C GLU A 70 -1.62 9.93 -2.16
N LEU A 71 -1.29 8.72 -2.62
CA LEU A 71 0.00 8.42 -3.24
C LEU A 71 0.09 8.93 -4.69
N ASN A 72 -1.03 9.09 -5.39
CA ASN A 72 -1.07 9.58 -6.77
C ASN A 72 -1.36 11.08 -6.88
N SER A 73 -1.91 11.69 -5.84
CA SER A 73 -2.20 13.12 -5.83
C SER A 73 -0.92 13.95 -5.81
N LYS A 74 -0.82 14.93 -6.71
CA LYS A 74 0.26 15.92 -6.70
C LYS A 74 0.25 16.71 -5.38
N SER A 75 -0.91 17.23 -4.97
CA SER A 75 -1.04 18.00 -3.73
C SER A 75 -0.80 17.15 -2.49
N GLY A 76 -1.29 15.90 -2.48
CA GLY A 76 -1.06 14.98 -1.37
C GLY A 76 0.43 14.64 -1.20
N ASN A 77 1.12 14.33 -2.31
CA ASN A 77 2.55 14.07 -2.27
C ASN A 77 3.38 15.30 -1.89
N GLU A 78 3.04 16.48 -2.41
CA GLU A 78 3.75 17.73 -2.13
C GLU A 78 3.60 18.17 -0.67
N GLU A 79 2.43 17.96 -0.05
CA GLU A 79 2.14 18.35 1.33
C GLU A 79 3.12 17.77 2.37
N PHE A 80 3.62 16.55 2.12
CA PHE A 80 4.54 15.85 3.02
C PHE A 80 5.84 15.41 2.35
N ASN A 81 6.05 15.79 1.08
CA ASN A 81 7.15 15.31 0.24
C ASN A 81 7.36 13.78 0.34
N ARG A 82 6.25 13.02 0.23
CA ARG A 82 6.23 11.57 0.55
C ARG A 82 7.13 10.76 -0.36
N CYS A 83 7.03 11.01 -1.67
CA CYS A 83 7.70 10.21 -2.68
C CYS A 83 8.52 11.08 -3.62
N THR A 84 9.78 11.31 -3.27
CA THR A 84 10.75 11.95 -4.16
C THR A 84 11.31 10.92 -5.13
N LEU A 85 10.68 10.78 -6.30
CA LEU A 85 10.99 9.74 -7.30
C LEU A 85 11.65 10.32 -8.56
N THR A 86 12.65 9.59 -9.09
CA THR A 86 13.21 9.84 -10.43
C THR A 86 12.18 9.53 -11.52
N PRO A 87 12.36 10.01 -12.76
CA PRO A 87 11.48 9.68 -13.88
C PRO A 87 11.33 8.16 -14.09
N GLU A 88 12.41 7.40 -13.96
CA GLU A 88 12.42 5.94 -14.13
C GLU A 88 11.59 5.26 -13.03
N GLN A 89 11.72 5.70 -11.79
CA GLN A 89 10.94 5.19 -10.67
C GLN A 89 9.45 5.52 -10.81
N ARG A 90 9.10 6.70 -11.32
CA ARG A 90 7.70 7.03 -11.62
C ARG A 90 7.13 6.15 -12.72
N GLN A 91 7.93 5.85 -13.74
CA GLN A 91 7.54 4.93 -14.81
C GLN A 91 7.29 3.52 -14.24
N GLU A 92 8.16 3.04 -13.35
CA GLU A 92 7.97 1.76 -12.66
C GLU A 92 6.65 1.72 -11.87
N LEU A 93 6.31 2.78 -11.11
CA LEU A 93 5.03 2.85 -10.40
C LEU A 93 3.82 2.92 -11.34
N SER A 94 3.97 3.59 -12.48
CA SER A 94 2.94 3.62 -13.53
C SER A 94 2.69 2.23 -14.10
N ASP A 95 3.74 1.47 -14.38
CA ASP A 95 3.61 0.12 -14.94
C ASP A 95 3.06 -0.87 -13.90
N LEU A 96 3.40 -0.70 -12.62
CA LEU A 96 2.76 -1.41 -11.52
C LEU A 96 1.25 -1.10 -11.44
N THR A 97 0.86 0.15 -11.59
CA THR A 97 -0.57 0.54 -11.61
C THR A 97 -1.30 -0.14 -12.76
N LYS A 98 -0.73 -0.10 -13.98
CA LYS A 98 -1.30 -0.79 -15.15
C LYS A 98 -1.40 -2.31 -14.95
N HIS A 99 -0.45 -2.90 -14.22
CA HIS A 99 -0.50 -4.33 -13.89
C HIS A 99 -1.77 -4.67 -13.07
N TYR A 100 -2.08 -3.89 -12.03
CA TYR A 100 -3.31 -4.09 -11.25
C TYR A 100 -4.58 -3.76 -12.03
N GLU A 101 -4.55 -2.73 -12.89
CA GLU A 101 -5.66 -2.48 -13.83
C GLU A 101 -5.94 -3.67 -14.74
N ALA A 102 -4.90 -4.35 -15.23
CA ALA A 102 -5.05 -5.52 -16.06
C ALA A 102 -5.60 -6.74 -15.27
N ILE A 103 -5.34 -6.83 -13.96
CA ILE A 103 -5.97 -7.82 -13.08
C ILE A 103 -7.48 -7.53 -12.97
N MET A 104 -7.85 -6.29 -12.66
CA MET A 104 -9.26 -5.89 -12.46
C MET A 104 -10.13 -6.08 -13.71
N ARG A 105 -9.54 -5.97 -14.91
CA ARG A 105 -10.25 -6.06 -16.20
C ARG A 105 -10.37 -7.47 -16.77
N SER A 106 -9.71 -8.48 -16.17
CA SER A 106 -9.76 -9.87 -16.64
C SER A 106 -10.36 -10.76 -15.55
N PRO A 107 -11.51 -11.43 -15.81
CA PRO A 107 -12.08 -12.39 -14.86
C PRO A 107 -11.10 -13.49 -14.44
N GLU A 108 -10.28 -13.99 -15.37
CA GLU A 108 -9.30 -15.05 -15.11
C GLU A 108 -8.20 -14.58 -14.17
N ARG A 109 -7.63 -13.40 -14.43
CA ARG A 109 -6.58 -12.82 -13.58
C ARG A 109 -7.14 -12.42 -12.22
N LEU A 110 -8.35 -11.90 -12.18
CA LEU A 110 -9.02 -11.56 -10.93
C LEU A 110 -9.26 -12.81 -10.09
N GLN A 111 -9.69 -13.93 -10.70
CA GLN A 111 -9.84 -15.20 -9.99
C GLN A 111 -8.51 -15.71 -9.43
N GLN A 112 -7.41 -15.55 -10.17
CA GLN A 112 -6.06 -15.89 -9.71
C GLN A 112 -5.57 -14.98 -8.58
N PHE A 113 -6.03 -13.73 -8.55
CA PHE A 113 -5.71 -12.79 -7.48
C PHE A 113 -6.52 -13.09 -6.21
N CYS A 114 -7.81 -13.35 -6.33
CA CYS A 114 -8.76 -13.51 -5.22
C CYS A 114 -8.69 -14.87 -4.49
N THR A 115 -7.48 -15.39 -4.28
CA THR A 115 -7.27 -16.66 -3.56
C THR A 115 -7.29 -16.44 -2.04
N PRO A 116 -7.71 -17.44 -1.23
CA PRO A 116 -7.69 -17.32 0.24
C PRO A 116 -6.34 -16.89 0.80
N ASP A 117 -5.24 -17.38 0.21
CA ASP A 117 -3.87 -17.03 0.63
C ASP A 117 -3.55 -15.55 0.41
N ASN A 118 -3.93 -14.99 -0.76
CA ASN A 118 -3.75 -13.56 -1.02
C ASN A 118 -4.62 -12.72 -0.08
N ARG A 119 -5.87 -13.12 0.13
CA ARG A 119 -6.76 -12.42 1.07
C ARG A 119 -6.21 -12.42 2.49
N ALA A 120 -5.69 -13.56 2.96
CA ALA A 120 -5.06 -13.68 4.28
C ALA A 120 -3.80 -12.80 4.40
N ARG A 121 -3.02 -12.65 3.33
CA ARG A 121 -1.86 -11.77 3.27
C ARG A 121 -2.24 -10.28 3.30
N ILE A 122 -3.35 -9.90 2.66
CA ILE A 122 -3.83 -8.52 2.55
C ILE A 122 -4.59 -8.09 3.80
N ALA A 123 -5.31 -8.98 4.47
CA ALA A 123 -6.17 -8.65 5.61
C ALA A 123 -5.49 -7.79 6.72
N PRO A 124 -4.22 -8.02 7.11
CA PRO A 124 -3.53 -7.20 8.10
C PRO A 124 -3.20 -5.76 7.62
N LEU A 125 -3.25 -5.49 6.32
CA LEU A 125 -2.97 -4.18 5.74
C LEU A 125 -4.10 -3.18 6.05
N TYR A 126 -5.36 -3.60 6.04
CA TYR A 126 -6.50 -2.72 6.31
C TYR A 126 -6.39 -1.94 7.63
N PRO A 127 -6.23 -2.58 8.81
CA PRO A 127 -6.09 -1.85 10.07
C PRO A 127 -4.77 -1.06 10.17
N ARG A 128 -3.73 -1.46 9.41
CA ARG A 128 -2.47 -0.70 9.34
C ARG A 128 -2.67 0.61 8.60
N TYR A 129 -3.19 0.55 7.38
CA TYR A 129 -3.39 1.72 6.53
C TYR A 129 -4.47 2.65 7.06
N MET A 130 -5.54 2.11 7.68
CA MET A 130 -6.51 2.95 8.39
C MET A 130 -5.83 3.87 9.40
N ARG A 131 -4.89 3.35 10.21
CA ARG A 131 -4.17 4.16 11.21
C ARG A 131 -3.29 5.22 10.57
N LEU A 132 -2.56 4.87 9.51
CA LEU A 132 -1.69 5.81 8.79
C LEU A 132 -2.49 6.95 8.14
N LEU A 133 -3.64 6.62 7.53
CA LEU A 133 -4.53 7.62 6.92
C LEU A 133 -5.19 8.50 8.00
N GLN A 134 -5.58 7.94 9.14
CA GLN A 134 -6.09 8.72 10.27
C GLN A 134 -5.04 9.68 10.84
N GLU A 135 -3.79 9.25 10.96
CA GLU A 135 -2.69 10.12 11.39
C GLU A 135 -2.53 11.31 10.44
N MET A 136 -2.53 11.06 9.14
CA MET A 136 -2.47 12.10 8.11
C MET A 136 -3.62 13.09 8.22
N GLU A 137 -4.86 12.62 8.31
CA GLU A 137 -6.04 13.48 8.48
C GLU A 137 -5.98 14.29 9.77
N ASN A 138 -5.54 13.70 10.87
CA ASN A 138 -5.38 14.42 12.14
C ASN A 138 -4.36 15.56 12.03
N ILE A 139 -3.25 15.36 11.30
CA ILE A 139 -2.26 16.42 11.07
C ILE A 139 -2.84 17.52 10.16
N ARG A 140 -3.56 17.16 9.10
CA ARG A 140 -4.25 18.13 8.21
C ARG A 140 -5.24 19.01 8.96
N ASN A 141 -6.05 18.39 9.81
CA ASN A 141 -7.04 19.09 10.62
C ASN A 141 -6.38 20.07 11.59
N ARG A 142 -5.31 19.65 12.28
CA ARG A 142 -4.54 20.54 13.17
C ARG A 142 -3.93 21.74 12.44
N ARG A 143 -3.40 21.55 11.23
CA ARG A 143 -2.85 22.65 10.42
C ARG A 143 -3.93 23.61 9.94
N SER A 144 -5.13 23.09 9.65
CA SER A 144 -6.28 23.92 9.25
C SER A 144 -6.85 24.72 10.41
N GLU A 145 -6.82 24.16 11.62
CA GLU A 145 -7.26 24.83 12.86
C GLU A 145 -6.26 25.89 13.35
N TYR A 146 -4.97 25.76 13.00
CA TYR A 146 -3.89 26.69 13.35
C TYR A 146 -3.05 27.07 12.11
N PRO A 147 -3.56 27.97 11.25
CA PRO A 147 -2.93 28.36 9.97
C PRO A 147 -1.58 29.07 10.11
#